data_AF-A0A6D0CE57-F1
#
_entry.id   AF-A0A6D0CE57-F1
#
_cell.length_a   1.000
_cell.length_b   1.000
_cell.length_c   1.000
_cell.angle_alpha   90.00
_cell.angle_beta   90.00
_cell.angle_gamma   90.00
#
_symmetry.space_group_name_H-M   'P 1'
#
loop_
_entity.id
_entity.type
_entity.pdbx_description
1 polymer ?
#
loop_
_entity_poly.entity_id
_entity_poly.type
_entity_poly.pdbx_seq_one_letter_code
_entity_poly.pdbx_strand_id
1 'polypeptide(L)'
;MNLKKIATNTKNKITETFNKLILEASKTPTQDEIKILERRSKKFNHSFFSYAVTGAIIVFFSQPLIKYANPILILLSGLLLSLTIIHLRILYISQTNRSWTKNKKTAYIILILSVCFLASTLTLLYQAYDNNITHKLYCKNIQQLIEKRIETEKNISIFSGMQCTPVYDYSLFGFNLL
;
A
#
# COMPACT_ATOMS: atom_id res chain seq x y z
N MET A 1 27.03 17.81 37.71
CA MET A 1 26.01 16.74 37.46
C MET A 1 26.73 15.39 37.43
N ASN A 2 26.35 14.42 38.28
CA ASN A 2 27.17 13.21 38.49
C ASN A 2 26.74 12.07 37.54
N LEU A 3 27.44 11.96 36.40
CA LEU A 3 27.21 10.98 35.33
C LEU A 3 27.21 9.52 35.84
N LYS A 4 28.04 9.22 36.84
CA LYS A 4 28.12 7.88 37.44
C LYS A 4 26.82 7.51 38.14
N LYS A 5 26.18 8.47 38.82
CA LYS A 5 24.89 8.27 39.50
C LYS A 5 23.74 8.08 38.51
N ILE A 6 23.77 8.80 37.38
CA ILE A 6 22.77 8.67 36.30
C ILE A 6 22.86 7.29 35.65
N ALA A 7 24.08 6.84 35.30
CA ALA A 7 24.29 5.53 34.68
C ALA A 7 23.80 4.38 35.58
N THR A 8 24.10 4.43 36.88
CA THR A 8 23.65 3.42 37.84
C THR A 8 22.12 3.40 37.99
N ASN A 9 21.48 4.57 38.06
CA ASN A 9 20.01 4.64 38.14
C ASN A 9 19.34 4.10 36.86
N THR A 10 19.87 4.42 35.69
CA THR A 10 19.34 3.90 34.42
C THR A 10 19.50 2.39 34.33
N LYS A 11 20.68 1.86 34.71
CA LYS A 11 20.93 0.41 34.76
C LYS A 11 19.94 -0.29 35.69
N ASN A 12 19.76 0.21 36.90
CA ASN A 12 18.84 -0.38 37.87
C ASN A 12 17.39 -0.38 37.35
N LYS A 13 16.96 0.70 36.71
CA LYS A 13 15.62 0.82 36.13
C LYS A 13 15.41 -0.14 34.95
N ILE A 14 16.43 -0.34 34.11
CA ILE A 14 16.40 -1.32 33.02
C ILE A 14 16.30 -2.74 33.61
N THR A 15 17.16 -3.09 34.57
CA THR A 15 17.15 -4.42 35.21
C THR A 15 15.82 -4.71 35.88
N GLU A 16 15.24 -3.75 36.61
CA GLU A 16 13.93 -3.92 37.25
C GLU A 16 12.81 -4.14 36.22
N THR A 17 12.84 -3.39 35.12
CA THR A 17 11.87 -3.55 34.03
C THR A 17 12.02 -4.90 33.33
N PHE A 18 13.26 -5.34 33.10
CA PHE A 18 13.56 -6.63 32.48
C PHE A 18 13.11 -7.79 33.36
N ASN A 19 13.37 -7.73 34.67
CA ASN A 19 12.93 -8.75 35.62
C ASN A 19 11.41 -8.83 35.71
N LYS A 20 10.69 -7.69 35.67
CA LYS A 20 9.23 -7.67 35.60
C LYS A 20 8.72 -8.36 34.33
N LEU A 21 9.34 -8.10 33.18
CA LEU A 21 8.99 -8.73 31.91
C LEU A 21 9.24 -10.25 31.92
N ILE A 22 10.35 -10.72 32.49
CA ILE A 22 10.64 -12.16 32.65
C ILE A 22 9.57 -12.84 33.52
N LEU A 23 9.23 -12.21 34.65
CA LEU A 23 8.24 -12.73 35.59
C LEU A 23 6.82 -12.75 34.99
N GLU A 24 6.50 -11.77 34.14
CA GLU A 24 5.22 -11.70 33.44
C GLU A 24 5.15 -12.72 32.28
N ALA A 25 6.26 -12.94 31.58
CA ALA A 25 6.37 -13.94 30.51
C ALA A 25 6.38 -15.39 31.03
N SER A 26 6.83 -15.62 32.28
CA SER A 26 6.82 -16.95 32.90
C SER A 26 5.47 -17.35 33.48
N LYS A 27 4.51 -16.42 33.60
CA LYS A 27 3.14 -16.74 34.00
C LYS A 27 2.43 -17.49 32.88
N THR A 28 1.85 -18.64 33.22
CA THR A 28 0.87 -19.30 32.36
C THR A 28 -0.36 -18.40 32.21
N PRO A 29 -0.74 -18.04 30.98
CA PRO A 29 -1.90 -17.17 30.74
C PRO A 29 -3.18 -17.86 31.20
N THR A 30 -4.08 -17.09 31.80
CA THR A 30 -5.39 -17.58 32.24
C THR A 30 -6.31 -17.84 31.04
N GLN A 31 -7.30 -18.74 31.20
CA GLN A 31 -8.28 -19.04 30.16
C GLN A 31 -9.04 -17.80 29.66
N ASP A 32 -9.29 -16.83 30.54
CA ASP A 32 -9.95 -15.58 30.16
C ASP A 32 -9.05 -14.66 29.35
N GLU A 33 -7.76 -14.57 29.69
CA GLU A 33 -6.78 -13.84 28.88
C GLU A 33 -6.63 -14.45 27.48
N ILE A 34 -6.61 -15.78 27.38
CA ILE A 34 -6.58 -16.51 26.11
C ILE A 34 -7.81 -16.16 25.27
N LYS A 35 -9.02 -16.26 25.83
CA LYS A 35 -10.27 -15.89 25.12
C LYS A 35 -10.30 -14.43 24.67
N ILE A 36 -9.78 -13.51 25.48
CA ILE A 36 -9.68 -12.09 25.11
C ILE A 36 -8.71 -11.91 23.94
N LEU A 37 -7.56 -12.61 23.96
CA LEU A 37 -6.57 -12.56 22.90
C LEU A 37 -7.12 -13.15 21.60
N GLU A 38 -7.85 -14.26 21.65
CA GLU A 38 -8.53 -14.86 20.49
C GLU A 38 -9.53 -13.89 19.86
N ARG A 39 -10.38 -13.24 20.66
CA ARG A 39 -11.33 -12.23 20.16
C ARG A 39 -10.62 -11.07 19.47
N ARG A 40 -9.50 -10.62 20.04
CA ARG A 40 -8.67 -9.54 19.49
C ARG A 40 -7.98 -9.96 18.19
N SER A 41 -7.43 -11.17 18.16
CA SER A 41 -6.84 -11.79 16.97
C SER A 41 -7.87 -11.90 15.85
N LYS A 42 -9.08 -12.38 16.15
CA LYS A 42 -10.18 -12.47 15.18
C LYS A 42 -10.56 -11.11 14.60
N LYS A 43 -10.63 -10.06 15.43
CA LYS A 43 -10.89 -8.69 14.97
C LYS A 43 -9.75 -8.15 14.09
N PHE A 44 -8.50 -8.35 14.50
CA PHE A 44 -7.34 -7.98 13.68
C PHE A 44 -7.37 -8.68 12.33
N ASN A 45 -7.55 -10.01 12.32
CA ASN A 45 -7.58 -10.80 11.09
C ASN A 45 -8.69 -10.32 10.16
N HIS A 46 -9.90 -10.08 10.68
CA HIS A 46 -10.99 -9.55 9.87
C HIS A 46 -10.63 -8.19 9.23
N SER A 47 -10.11 -7.26 10.03
CA SER A 47 -9.66 -5.96 9.51
C SER A 47 -8.53 -6.13 8.48
N PHE A 48 -7.50 -6.91 8.80
CA PHE A 48 -6.37 -7.18 7.91
C PHE A 48 -6.83 -7.79 6.57
N PHE A 49 -7.69 -8.80 6.61
CA PHE A 49 -8.26 -9.41 5.41
C PHE A 49 -9.06 -8.41 4.59
N SER A 50 -9.85 -7.54 5.21
CA SER A 50 -10.57 -6.49 4.50
C SER A 50 -9.63 -5.53 3.75
N TYR A 51 -8.56 -5.06 4.40
CA TYR A 51 -7.53 -4.23 3.75
C TYR A 51 -6.79 -4.99 2.63
N ALA A 52 -6.44 -6.26 2.85
CA ALA A 52 -5.75 -7.08 1.87
C ALA A 52 -6.61 -7.35 0.62
N VAL A 53 -7.87 -7.72 0.80
CA VAL A 53 -8.82 -7.93 -0.30
C VAL A 53 -9.06 -6.63 -1.07
N THR A 54 -9.24 -5.51 -0.37
CA THR A 54 -9.41 -4.20 -1.01
C THR A 54 -8.18 -3.80 -1.82
N GLY A 55 -6.98 -4.00 -1.27
CA GLY A 55 -5.72 -3.79 -1.97
C GLY A 55 -5.57 -4.67 -3.20
N ALA A 56 -5.90 -5.96 -3.10
CA ALA A 56 -5.85 -6.90 -4.21
C ALA A 56 -6.82 -6.52 -5.34
N ILE A 57 -8.05 -6.10 -5.01
CA ILE A 57 -9.03 -5.60 -5.97
C ILE A 57 -8.48 -4.38 -6.71
N ILE A 58 -7.95 -3.40 -5.99
CA ILE A 58 -7.35 -2.19 -6.59
C ILE A 58 -6.20 -2.57 -7.51
N VAL A 59 -5.29 -3.44 -7.08
CA VAL A 59 -4.16 -3.90 -7.90
C VAL A 59 -4.65 -4.61 -9.17
N PHE A 60 -5.63 -5.50 -9.06
CA PHE A 60 -6.17 -6.23 -10.21
C PHE A 60 -6.78 -5.28 -11.25
N PHE A 61 -7.63 -4.33 -10.83
CA PHE A 61 -8.22 -3.35 -11.75
C PHE A 61 -7.21 -2.33 -12.29
N SER A 62 -6.13 -2.07 -11.56
CA SER A 62 -5.11 -1.10 -11.96
C SER A 62 -3.93 -1.71 -12.71
N GLN A 63 -3.79 -3.04 -12.80
CA GLN A 63 -2.73 -3.73 -13.54
C GLN A 63 -2.41 -3.13 -14.92
N PRO A 64 -3.39 -2.85 -15.81
CA PRO A 64 -3.09 -2.27 -17.12
C PRO A 64 -2.59 -0.81 -17.04
N LEU A 65 -2.90 -0.11 -15.96
CA LEU A 65 -2.55 1.29 -15.72
C LEU A 65 -1.22 1.43 -14.95
N ILE A 66 -0.81 0.44 -14.16
CA ILE A 66 0.41 0.51 -13.32
C ILE A 66 1.65 0.83 -14.15
N LYS A 67 1.75 0.35 -15.39
CA LYS A 67 2.89 0.66 -16.27
C LYS A 67 3.01 2.15 -16.65
N TYR A 68 1.92 2.91 -16.49
CA TYR A 68 1.86 4.36 -16.73
C TYR A 68 1.88 5.16 -15.42
N ALA A 69 1.90 4.49 -14.27
CA ALA A 69 1.92 5.12 -12.97
C ALA A 69 3.33 5.55 -12.57
N ASN A 70 3.43 6.64 -11.81
CA ASN A 70 4.71 7.09 -11.26
C ASN A 70 5.19 6.11 -10.17
N PRO A 71 6.40 5.50 -10.31
CA PRO A 71 6.90 4.50 -9.36
C PRO A 71 7.10 5.05 -7.95
N ILE A 72 7.39 6.35 -7.79
CA ILE A 72 7.53 7.00 -6.48
C ILE A 72 6.18 7.02 -5.75
N LEU A 73 5.08 7.32 -6.47
CA LEU A 73 3.74 7.32 -5.89
C LEU A 73 3.26 5.91 -5.54
N ILE A 74 3.64 4.90 -6.32
CA ILE A 74 3.38 3.49 -5.99
C ILE A 74 4.05 3.17 -4.65
N LEU A 75 5.34 3.51 -4.51
CA LEU A 75 6.11 3.25 -3.30
C LEU A 75 5.53 3.98 -2.08
N LEU A 76 5.16 5.26 -2.21
CA LEU A 76 4.53 6.03 -1.14
C LEU A 76 3.19 5.43 -0.71
N SER A 77 2.35 5.00 -1.67
CA SER A 77 1.08 4.36 -1.37
C SER A 77 1.28 3.01 -0.64
N GLY A 78 2.28 2.23 -1.05
CA GLY A 78 2.67 1.00 -0.36
C GLY A 78 3.17 1.24 1.08
N LEU A 79 3.96 2.29 1.30
CA LEU A 79 4.42 2.68 2.63
C LEU A 79 3.25 3.09 3.54
N LEU A 80 2.29 3.87 3.05
CA LEU A 80 1.10 4.27 3.80
C LEU A 80 0.26 3.05 4.21
N LEU A 81 0.08 2.08 3.31
CA LEU A 81 -0.64 0.84 3.60
C LEU A 81 0.08 0.02 4.69
N SER A 82 1.41 -0.14 4.57
CA SER A 82 2.22 -0.85 5.56
C SER A 82 2.12 -0.22 6.95
N LEU A 83 2.24 1.12 7.04
CA LEU A 83 2.07 1.85 8.28
C LEU A 83 0.67 1.67 8.87
N THR A 84 -0.37 1.65 8.04
CA THR A 84 -1.75 1.40 8.47
C THR A 84 -1.90 0.01 9.11
N ILE A 85 -1.33 -1.02 8.48
CA ILE A 85 -1.35 -2.40 8.99
C ILE A 85 -0.58 -2.52 10.32
N ILE A 86 0.58 -1.88 10.44
CA ILE A 86 1.36 -1.86 11.69
C ILE A 86 0.53 -1.25 12.82
N HIS A 87 -0.14 -0.13 12.57
CA HIS A 87 -0.98 0.53 13.58
C HIS A 87 -2.23 -0.28 13.92
N LEU A 88 -2.84 -0.96 12.96
CA LEU A 88 -3.93 -1.92 13.20
C LEU A 88 -3.49 -3.07 14.12
N ARG A 89 -2.30 -3.63 13.88
CA ARG A 89 -1.73 -4.67 14.75
C ARG A 89 -1.51 -4.16 16.17
N ILE A 90 -0.99 -2.94 16.31
CA ILE A 90 -0.81 -2.29 17.61
C ILE A 90 -2.15 -2.07 18.30
N LEU A 91 -3.20 -1.68 17.56
CA LEU A 91 -4.51 -1.41 18.13
C LEU A 91 -5.19 -2.69 18.66
N TYR A 92 -5.16 -3.77 17.87
CA TYR A 92 -5.92 -4.97 18.19
C TYR A 92 -5.13 -6.01 18.99
N ILE A 93 -3.85 -6.25 18.68
CA ILE A 93 -3.08 -7.37 19.24
C ILE A 93 -2.18 -6.91 20.40
N SER A 94 -1.41 -5.84 20.22
CA SER A 94 -0.33 -5.47 21.16
C SER A 94 -0.80 -4.75 22.44
N GLN A 95 -2.11 -4.61 22.69
CA GLN A 95 -2.63 -3.81 23.79
C GLN A 95 -3.19 -4.65 24.94
N THR A 96 -2.32 -5.27 25.73
CA THR A 96 -2.65 -5.61 27.12
C THR A 96 -2.59 -4.32 27.96
N ASN A 97 -3.71 -3.96 28.63
CA ASN A 97 -3.80 -2.86 29.61
C ASN A 97 -3.52 -1.40 29.16
N ARG A 98 -3.81 -0.99 27.90
CA ARG A 98 -3.79 0.45 27.56
C ARG A 98 -5.09 1.18 27.91
N SER A 99 -4.94 2.34 28.55
CA SER A 99 -6.02 3.30 28.81
C SER A 99 -6.73 3.71 27.52
N TRP A 100 -8.06 3.84 27.60
CA TRP A 100 -8.98 4.22 26.52
C TRP A 100 -8.53 5.44 25.70
N THR A 101 -7.87 6.42 26.33
CA THR A 101 -7.37 7.62 25.63
C THR A 101 -6.20 7.34 24.68
N LYS A 102 -5.33 6.35 24.97
CA LYS A 102 -4.26 5.96 24.04
C LYS A 102 -4.82 5.21 22.82
N ASN A 103 -5.93 4.49 22.99
CA ASN A 103 -6.57 3.74 21.92
C ASN A 103 -7.25 4.67 20.91
N LYS A 104 -7.85 5.78 21.39
CA LYS A 104 -8.39 6.84 20.53
C LYS A 104 -7.33 7.47 19.64
N LYS A 105 -6.13 7.76 20.18
CA LYS A 105 -5.02 8.34 19.41
C LYS A 105 -4.56 7.39 18.30
N THR A 106 -4.38 6.11 18.61
CA THR A 106 -3.99 5.11 17.59
C THR A 106 -5.07 4.94 16.52
N ALA A 107 -6.35 4.89 16.91
CA ALA A 107 -7.47 4.81 15.96
C ALA A 107 -7.54 6.05 15.03
N TYR A 108 -7.31 7.24 15.56
CA TYR A 108 -7.26 8.48 14.78
C TYR A 108 -6.09 8.49 13.78
N ILE A 109 -4.91 8.00 14.19
CA ILE A 109 -3.76 7.84 13.28
C ILE A 109 -4.10 6.86 12.14
N ILE A 110 -4.74 5.72 12.44
CA ILE A 110 -5.16 4.76 11.42
C ILE A 110 -6.13 5.41 10.43
N LEU A 111 -7.06 6.24 10.91
CA LEU A 111 -8.01 6.94 10.06
C LEU A 111 -7.31 7.93 9.13
N ILE A 112 -6.38 8.74 9.65
CA ILE A 112 -5.57 9.65 8.82
C ILE A 112 -4.78 8.86 7.78
N LEU A 113 -4.07 7.81 8.19
CA LEU A 113 -3.27 6.99 7.27
C LEU A 113 -4.14 6.35 6.18
N SER A 114 -5.34 5.89 6.53
CA SER A 114 -6.29 5.32 5.58
C SER A 114 -6.79 6.37 4.57
N VAL A 115 -7.10 7.58 5.03
CA VAL A 115 -7.52 8.69 4.15
C VAL A 115 -6.37 9.10 3.22
N CYS A 116 -5.15 9.24 3.75
CA CYS A 116 -3.96 9.54 2.93
C CYS A 116 -3.70 8.45 1.89
N PHE A 117 -3.82 7.18 2.27
CA PHE A 117 -3.67 6.05 1.34
C PHE A 117 -4.71 6.08 0.23
N LEU A 118 -5.98 6.36 0.54
CA LEU A 118 -7.04 6.49 -0.47
C LEU A 118 -6.76 7.65 -1.42
N ALA A 119 -6.39 8.82 -0.89
CA ALA A 119 -6.08 9.99 -1.70
C ALA A 119 -4.85 9.76 -2.61
N SER A 120 -3.79 9.14 -2.09
CA SER A 120 -2.60 8.82 -2.89
C SER A 120 -2.91 7.82 -3.99
N THR A 121 -3.70 6.79 -3.69
CA THR A 121 -4.12 5.77 -4.65
C THR A 121 -4.98 6.37 -5.76
N LEU A 122 -5.95 7.22 -5.41
CA LEU A 122 -6.78 7.91 -6.41
C LEU A 122 -5.97 8.83 -7.32
N THR A 123 -5.03 9.58 -6.74
CA THR A 123 -4.14 10.47 -7.50
C THR A 123 -3.27 9.67 -8.48
N LEU A 124 -2.73 8.55 -8.01
CA LEU A 124 -1.93 7.63 -8.82
C LEU A 124 -2.73 7.04 -9.98
N LEU A 125 -3.96 6.59 -9.72
CA LEU A 125 -4.84 6.04 -10.75
C LEU A 125 -5.22 7.09 -11.79
N TYR A 126 -5.53 8.31 -11.34
CA TYR A 126 -5.85 9.41 -12.24
C TYR A 126 -4.67 9.75 -13.16
N GLN A 127 -3.46 9.91 -12.60
CA GLN A 127 -2.26 10.19 -13.41
C GLN A 127 -1.93 9.05 -14.35
N ALA A 128 -2.04 7.80 -13.90
CA ALA A 128 -1.81 6.64 -14.75
C ALA A 128 -2.80 6.56 -15.91
N TYR A 129 -4.06 6.92 -15.66
CA TYR A 129 -5.10 7.00 -16.68
C TYR A 129 -4.82 8.11 -17.71
N ASP A 130 -4.45 9.30 -17.27
CA ASP A 130 -4.10 10.42 -18.15
C ASP A 130 -2.86 10.12 -19.01
N ASN A 131 -1.82 9.54 -18.39
CA ASN A 131 -0.63 9.07 -19.08
C ASN A 131 -0.95 7.98 -20.12
N ASN A 132 -1.87 7.06 -19.81
CA ASN A 132 -2.32 6.04 -20.75
C ASN A 132 -3.05 6.65 -21.96
N ILE A 133 -3.92 7.63 -21.76
CA ILE A 133 -4.58 8.35 -22.87
C ILE A 133 -3.53 9.05 -23.75
N THR A 134 -2.62 9.79 -23.11
CA THR A 134 -1.56 10.52 -23.81
C THR A 134 -0.67 9.58 -24.61
N HIS A 135 -0.26 8.45 -24.02
CA HIS A 135 0.51 7.41 -24.70
C HIS A 135 -0.24 6.84 -25.90
N LYS A 136 -1.53 6.49 -25.75
CA LYS A 136 -2.36 6.00 -26.86
C LYS A 136 -2.47 7.01 -28.01
N LEU A 137 -2.68 8.29 -27.69
CA LEU A 137 -2.78 9.35 -28.69
C LEU A 137 -1.44 9.53 -29.43
N TYR A 138 -0.33 9.52 -28.70
CA TYR A 138 1.00 9.60 -29.28
C TYR A 138 1.28 8.41 -30.21
N CYS A 139 1.01 7.19 -29.75
CA CYS A 139 1.16 5.97 -30.56
C CYS A 139 0.31 6.04 -31.84
N LYS A 140 -0.93 6.52 -31.76
CA LYS A 140 -1.80 6.71 -32.93
C LYS A 140 -1.20 7.70 -33.94
N ASN A 141 -0.64 8.81 -33.47
CA ASN A 141 0.00 9.80 -34.33
C ASN A 141 1.24 9.22 -35.03
N ILE A 142 2.10 8.49 -34.31
CA ILE A 142 3.25 7.82 -34.91
C ILE A 142 2.81 6.77 -35.94
N GLN A 143 1.77 5.99 -35.64
CA GLN A 143 1.22 5.01 -36.57
C GLN A 143 0.76 5.68 -37.88
N GLN A 144 0.06 6.82 -37.81
CA GLN A 144 -0.35 7.57 -39.00
C GLN A 144 0.82 8.08 -39.83
N LEU A 145 1.94 8.47 -39.19
CA LEU A 145 3.15 8.87 -39.92
C LEU A 145 3.80 7.68 -40.65
N ILE A 146 3.81 6.50 -40.02
CA ILE A 146 4.27 5.24 -40.64
C ILE A 146 3.39 4.88 -41.84
N GLU A 147 2.07 4.94 -41.69
CA GLU A 147 1.10 4.65 -42.77
C GLU A 147 1.25 5.60 -43.96
N LYS A 148 1.55 6.88 -43.70
CA LYS A 148 1.84 7.89 -44.73
C LYS A 148 3.25 7.79 -45.31
N ARG A 149 4.06 6.80 -44.89
CA ARG A 149 5.46 6.57 -45.29
C ARG A 149 6.38 7.77 -45.03
N ILE A 150 6.13 8.55 -43.99
CA ILE A 150 6.95 9.69 -43.58
C ILE A 150 7.97 9.20 -42.54
N GLU A 151 9.27 9.38 -42.82
CA GLU A 151 10.37 8.98 -41.92
C GLU A 151 10.18 7.58 -41.30
N THR A 152 9.74 6.63 -42.12
CA THR A 152 9.17 5.33 -41.69
C THR A 152 10.07 4.56 -40.72
N GLU A 153 11.37 4.43 -41.01
CA GLU A 153 12.29 3.68 -40.15
C GLU A 153 12.46 4.31 -38.77
N LYS A 154 12.59 5.64 -38.72
CA LYS A 154 12.68 6.41 -37.47
C LYS A 154 11.40 6.27 -36.65
N ASN A 155 10.24 6.41 -37.30
CA ASN A 155 8.95 6.32 -36.64
C ASN A 155 8.63 4.89 -36.17
N ILE A 156 9.03 3.85 -36.91
CA ILE A 156 8.93 2.44 -36.47
C ILE A 156 9.80 2.20 -35.24
N SER A 157 11.04 2.72 -35.23
CA SER A 157 11.93 2.61 -34.07
C SER A 157 11.32 3.24 -32.82
N ILE A 158 10.75 4.45 -32.95
CA ILE A 158 10.05 5.13 -31.84
C ILE A 158 8.81 4.34 -31.40
N PHE A 159 8.00 3.84 -32.34
CA PHE A 159 6.78 3.07 -32.04
C PHE A 159 7.09 1.80 -31.25
N SER A 160 8.11 1.06 -31.67
CA SER A 160 8.59 -0.15 -30.99
C SER A 160 9.20 0.18 -29.62
N GLY A 161 10.06 1.20 -29.55
CA GLY A 161 10.71 1.64 -28.30
C GLY A 161 9.72 2.11 -27.23
N MET A 162 8.60 2.69 -27.64
CA MET A 162 7.52 3.09 -26.73
C MET A 162 6.53 1.95 -26.39
N GLN A 163 6.77 0.73 -26.89
CA GLN A 163 5.87 -0.41 -26.73
C GLN A 163 4.43 -0.08 -27.17
N CYS A 164 4.29 0.70 -28.24
CA CYS A 164 2.99 0.99 -28.83
C CYS A 164 2.38 -0.29 -29.40
N THR A 165 1.05 -0.39 -29.32
CA THR A 165 0.30 -1.47 -29.97
C THR A 165 -0.39 -0.92 -31.21
N PRO A 166 -0.28 -1.59 -32.36
CA PRO A 166 -0.94 -1.14 -33.58
C PRO A 166 -2.45 -1.17 -33.36
N VAL A 167 -3.10 -0.05 -33.67
CA VAL A 167 -4.56 0.04 -33.67
C VAL A 167 -5.02 -0.25 -35.08
N TYR A 168 -5.58 -1.43 -35.28
CA TYR A 168 -6.19 -1.80 -36.55
C TYR A 168 -7.63 -1.30 -36.58
N ASP A 169 -8.03 -0.70 -37.69
CA ASP A 169 -9.43 -0.38 -37.93
C ASP A 169 -10.16 -1.69 -38.25
N TYR A 170 -11.05 -2.14 -37.35
CA TYR A 170 -11.76 -3.41 -37.50
C TYR A 170 -12.70 -3.42 -38.72
N SER A 171 -13.02 -2.25 -39.29
CA SER A 171 -13.73 -2.13 -40.56
C SER A 171 -12.97 -2.76 -41.75
N LEU A 172 -11.63 -2.86 -41.68
CA LEU A 172 -10.80 -3.53 -42.68
C LEU A 172 -10.84 -5.06 -42.59
N PHE A 173 -11.25 -5.63 -41.45
CA PHE A 173 -11.28 -7.07 -41.23
C PHE A 173 -12.64 -7.72 -41.48
N GLY A 174 -13.66 -6.94 -41.92
CA GLY A 174 -14.96 -7.48 -42.32
C GLY A 174 -15.76 -8.18 -41.20
N PHE A 175 -15.32 -8.09 -39.95
CA PHE A 175 -16.06 -8.64 -38.81
C PHE A 175 -17.11 -7.62 -38.34
N ASN A 176 -18.29 -7.68 -38.94
CA ASN A 176 -19.51 -7.19 -38.30
C ASN A 176 -19.81 -8.10 -37.10
N LEU A 177 -19.32 -7.71 -35.91
CA LEU A 177 -19.79 -8.28 -34.66
C LEU A 177 -21.10 -7.59 -34.29
N LEU A 178 -22.20 -8.24 -34.71
CA LEU A 178 -23.56 -8.08 -34.19
C LEU A 178 -23.62 -8.48 -32.72
#